data_AF-A0A7X4A1Q4-F1
#
_entry.id   AF-A0A7X4A1Q4-F1
#
_cell.length_a   1.000
_cell.length_b   1.000
_cell.length_c   1.000
_cell.angle_alpha   90.00
_cell.angle_beta   90.00
_cell.angle_gamma   90.00
#
_symmetry.space_group_name_H-M   'P 1'
#
loop_
_entity.id
_entity.type
_entity.pdbx_description
1 polymer ?
#
loop_
_entity_poly.entity_id
_entity_poly.type
_entity_poly.pdbx_seq_one_letter_code
_entity_poly.pdbx_strand_id
1 'polypeptide(L)' 'MKKSIVAAGVATLMATSAIGQDIGASIARFDDNFLTVMRNGMVDHAASLDGVNLQVEDATDDIGKQIDQVKNFVASG' A
#
# COMPACT_ATOMS: atom_id res chain seq x y z
N MET A 1 13.76 17.36 -37.75
CA MET A 1 14.42 17.81 -36.51
C MET A 1 13.42 18.36 -35.50
N LYS A 2 12.76 19.52 -35.73
CA LYS A 2 11.80 20.11 -34.78
C LYS A 2 10.65 19.17 -34.37
N LYS A 3 10.06 18.46 -35.34
CA LYS A 3 8.97 17.49 -35.11
C LYS A 3 9.42 16.23 -34.34
N SER A 4 10.68 15.83 -34.49
CA SER A 4 11.27 14.67 -33.81
C SER A 4 11.57 14.97 -32.34
N ILE A 5 11.94 16.22 -32.01
CA ILE A 5 12.15 16.67 -30.63
C ILE A 5 10.81 16.72 -29.87
N VAL A 6 9.74 17.18 -30.52
CA VAL A 6 8.39 17.20 -29.92
C VAL A 6 7.88 15.78 -29.67
N ALA A 7 8.06 14.86 -30.63
CA ALA A 7 7.68 13.45 -30.46
C ALA A 7 8.48 12.75 -29.35
N ALA A 8 9.78 13.04 -29.22
CA ALA A 8 10.61 12.51 -28.15
C ALA A 8 10.17 13.05 -26.76
N GLY A 9 9.76 14.32 -26.67
CA GLY A 9 9.25 14.91 -25.43
C GLY A 9 7.92 14.32 -24.95
N VAL A 10 7.04 13.89 -25.87
CA VAL A 10 5.79 13.19 -25.51
C VAL A 10 6.08 11.76 -25.05
N ALA A 11 7.06 11.07 -25.64
CA ALA A 11 7.47 9.73 -25.21
C ALA A 11 8.09 9.71 -23.80
N THR A 12 8.81 10.76 -23.39
CA THR A 12 9.33 10.88 -22.01
C THR A 12 8.25 11.13 -20.97
N LEU A 13 7.08 11.68 -21.35
CA LEU A 13 5.94 11.83 -20.42
C LEU A 13 5.19 10.52 -20.17
N MET A 14 5.45 9.50 -21.00
CA MET A 14 4.93 8.13 -20.83
C MET A 14 5.91 7.24 -20.05
N ALA A 15 7.05 7.79 -19.59
CA ALA A 15 8.03 7.05 -18.83
C ALA A 15 7.49 6.76 -17.42
N THR A 16 6.97 5.53 -17.28
CA THR A 16 6.77 4.78 -16.04
C THR A 16 5.85 5.42 -15.00
N SER A 17 4.60 4.95 -14.95
CA SER A 17 3.86 4.92 -13.69
C SER A 17 4.72 4.14 -12.69
N ALA A 18 5.13 4.78 -11.60
CA ALA A 18 5.70 4.07 -10.47
C ALA A 18 4.71 2.95 -10.08
N ILE A 19 5.12 1.70 -10.23
CA ILE A 19 4.35 0.57 -9.74
C ILE A 19 4.45 0.66 -8.22
N GLY A 20 3.41 1.21 -7.60
CA GLY A 20 3.34 1.29 -6.15
C GLY A 20 3.29 -0.12 -5.57
N GLN A 21 3.98 -0.36 -4.46
CA GLN A 21 3.88 -1.60 -3.71
C GLN A 21 2.68 -1.51 -2.77
N ASP A 22 1.65 -2.31 -3.04
CA ASP A 22 0.51 -2.49 -2.14
C ASP A 22 0.88 -3.47 -1.01
N ILE A 23 0.69 -3.04 0.23
CA ILE A 23 0.97 -3.82 1.44
C ILE A 23 -0.33 -3.96 2.23
N GLY A 24 -0.76 -5.20 2.48
CA GLY A 24 -1.87 -5.51 3.39
C GLY A 24 -1.36 -5.97 4.76
N ALA A 25 -1.87 -5.36 5.83
CA ALA A 25 -1.54 -5.72 7.21
C ALA A 25 -2.81 -6.05 8.01
N SER A 26 -2.95 -7.30 8.42
CA SER A 26 -3.99 -7.71 9.40
C SER A 26 -3.42 -7.61 10.81
N ILE A 27 -4.10 -6.86 11.68
CA ILE A 27 -3.68 -6.63 13.07
C ILE A 27 -4.68 -7.33 14.00
N ALA A 28 -4.19 -7.97 15.06
CA ALA A 28 -5.01 -8.76 15.97
C ALA A 28 -6.22 -8.00 16.54
N ARG A 29 -6.02 -6.80 17.09
CA ARG A 29 -7.09 -5.92 17.59
C ARG A 29 -6.63 -4.46 17.59
N PHE A 30 -7.53 -3.52 17.31
CA PHE A 30 -7.19 -2.09 17.27
C PHE A 30 -7.28 -1.38 18.63
N ASP A 31 -7.93 -1.97 19.62
CA ASP A 31 -8.14 -1.42 20.96
C ASP A 31 -6.97 -1.69 21.93
N ASP A 32 -6.00 -2.51 21.53
CA ASP A 32 -4.75 -2.70 22.27
C ASP A 32 -3.82 -1.48 22.09
N ASN A 33 -3.28 -0.98 23.20
CA ASN A 33 -2.42 0.21 23.23
C ASN A 33 -1.11 0.00 22.45
N PHE A 34 -0.48 -1.17 22.58
CA PHE A 34 0.77 -1.47 21.89
C PHE A 34 0.53 -1.59 20.38
N LEU A 35 -0.51 -2.33 19.98
CA LEU A 35 -0.87 -2.49 18.57
C LEU A 35 -1.30 -1.17 17.95
N THR A 36 -1.93 -0.27 18.72
CA THR A 36 -2.23 1.10 18.27
C THR A 36 -0.96 1.89 17.97
N VAL A 37 0.04 1.88 18.86
CA VAL A 37 1.31 2.57 18.61
C VAL A 37 2.04 1.97 17.41
N MET A 38 2.07 0.64 17.31
CA MET A 38 2.67 -0.08 16.19
C MET A 38 1.99 0.29 14.86
N ARG A 39 0.66 0.24 14.80
CA ARG A 39 -0.13 0.60 13.62
C ARG A 39 0.15 2.03 13.18
N ASN A 40 0.12 2.98 14.12
CA ASN A 40 0.36 4.39 13.80
C ASN A 40 1.77 4.58 13.24
N GLY A 41 2.79 3.93 13.84
CA GLY A 41 4.15 3.96 13.31
C GLY A 41 4.28 3.36 11.91
N MET A 42 3.55 2.28 11.61
CA MET A 42 3.49 1.71 10.26
C MET A 42 2.86 2.67 9.25
N VAL A 43 1.74 3.30 9.60
CA VAL A 43 1.03 4.27 8.75
C VAL A 43 1.90 5.50 8.48
N ASP A 44 2.50 6.06 9.53
CA ASP A 44 3.37 7.24 9.42
C ASP A 44 4.60 6.94 8.55
N HIS A 45 5.19 5.74 8.70
CA HIS A 45 6.32 5.34 7.86
C HIS A 45 5.90 5.10 6.41
N ALA A 46 4.80 4.39 6.16
CA ALA A 46 4.31 4.15 4.80
C ALA A 46 4.01 5.47 4.08
N ALA A 47 3.42 6.45 4.77
CA ALA A 47 3.17 7.79 4.23
C ALA A 47 4.45 8.56 3.85
N SER A 48 5.60 8.19 4.43
CA SER A 48 6.92 8.77 4.07
C SER A 48 7.57 8.12 2.84
N LEU A 49 7.03 7.01 2.35
CA LEU A 49 7.59 6.24 1.24
C LEU A 49 6.81 6.52 -0.06
N ASP A 50 7.52 6.99 -1.08
CA ASP A 50 6.92 7.15 -2.41
C ASP A 50 6.59 5.78 -3.02
N GLY A 51 5.35 5.65 -3.51
CA GLY A 51 4.90 4.42 -4.16
C GLY A 51 4.67 3.26 -3.20
N VAL A 52 4.37 3.50 -1.93
CA VAL A 52 3.87 2.46 -1.01
C VAL A 52 2.43 2.80 -0.61
N ASN A 53 1.54 1.84 -0.76
CA ASN A 53 0.16 1.95 -0.29
C ASN A 53 -0.08 0.88 0.77
N LEU A 54 -0.47 1.30 1.98
CA LEU A 54 -0.68 0.41 3.12
C LEU A 54 -2.17 0.31 3.44
N GLN A 55 -2.74 -0.88 3.31
CA GLN A 55 -4.06 -1.23 3.85
C GLN A 55 -3.89 -1.91 5.20
N VAL A 56 -4.62 -1.44 6.21
CA VAL A 56 -4.63 -2.05 7.54
C VAL A 56 -6.04 -2.49 7.89
N GLU A 57 -6.18 -3.73 8.33
CA GLU A 57 -7.45 -4.35 8.72
C GLU A 57 -7.40 -4.80 10.19
N ASP A 58 -8.52 -4.66 10.90
CA ASP A 58 -8.68 -5.10 12.29
C ASP A 58 -9.28 -6.51 12.36
N ALA A 59 -8.54 -7.48 12.90
CA ALA A 59 -8.99 -8.86 13.05
C ALA A 59 -9.91 -9.07 14.26
N THR A 60 -10.02 -8.12 15.20
CA THR A 60 -10.90 -8.21 16.38
C THR A 60 -10.73 -9.52 17.18
N ASP A 61 -9.49 -10.02 17.30
CA ASP A 61 -9.09 -11.30 17.87
C ASP A 61 -9.76 -12.55 17.27
N ASP A 62 -10.31 -12.41 16.06
CA ASP A 62 -10.95 -13.49 15.34
C ASP A 62 -9.99 -14.04 14.26
N ILE A 63 -9.56 -15.29 14.46
CA ILE A 63 -8.66 -16.00 13.53
C ILE A 63 -9.32 -16.20 12.15
N GLY A 64 -10.62 -16.47 12.10
CA GLY A 64 -11.36 -16.61 10.85
C GLY A 64 -11.35 -15.31 10.05
N LYS A 65 -11.62 -14.19 10.73
CA LYS A 65 -11.55 -12.85 10.13
C LYS A 65 -10.13 -12.51 9.64
N GLN A 66 -9.10 -12.82 10.43
CA GLN A 66 -7.71 -12.63 10.03
C GLN A 66 -7.36 -13.43 8.77
N ILE A 67 -7.79 -14.70 8.70
CA ILE A 67 -7.59 -15.53 7.51
C ILE A 67 -8.29 -14.93 6.29
N ASP A 68 -9.53 -14.47 6.44
CA ASP A 68 -10.29 -13.89 5.34
C ASP A 68 -9.71 -12.55 4.87
N GLN A 69 -9.20 -11.72 5.77
CA GLN A 69 -8.45 -10.51 5.42
C GLN A 69 -7.21 -10.84 4.58
N VAL A 70 -6.41 -11.84 4.99
CA VAL A 70 -5.23 -12.26 4.22
C VAL A 70 -5.62 -12.78 2.84
N LYS A 71 -6.68 -13.59 2.72
CA LYS A 71 -7.20 -14.02 1.41
C LYS A 71 -7.61 -12.84 0.54
N ASN A 72 -8.28 -11.84 1.12
CA ASN A 72 -8.72 -10.65 0.39
C ASN A 72 -7.53 -9.81 -0.10
N PHE A 73 -6.46 -9.68 0.70
CA PHE A 73 -5.23 -9.02 0.26
C PHE A 73 -4.60 -9.74 -0.94
N VAL A 74 -4.49 -11.07 -0.86
CA VAL A 74 -3.94 -11.89 -1.95
C VAL A 74 -4.80 -11.80 -3.21
N ALA A 75 -6.12 -11.69 -3.07
CA ALA A 75 -7.03 -11.55 -4.20
C ALA A 75 -7.05 -10.14 -4.82
N SER A 76 -6.55 -9.13 -4.10
CA SER A 76 -6.56 -7.72 -4.54
C SER A 76 -5.25 -7.27 -5.19
N GLY A 77 -4.19 -8.08 -5.12
CA GLY A 77 -2.89 -7.86 -5.78
C GLY A 77 -2.72 -8.67 -7.05
#